data_AF-A0A812XMC0-F1
#
_entry.id   AF-A0A812XMC0-F1
#
_cell.length_a   1.000
_cell.length_b   1.000
_cell.length_c   1.000
_cell.angle_alpha   90.00
_cell.angle_beta   90.00
_cell.angle_gamma   90.00
#
_symmetry.space_group_name_H-M   'P 1'
#
loop_
_entity.id
_entity.type
_entity.pdbx_description
1 polymer ?
#
loop_
_entity_poly.entity_id
_entity_poly.type
_entity_poly.pdbx_seq_one_letter_code
_entity_poly.pdbx_strand_id
1 'polypeptide(L)'
;MAGGAHAGESLGVERRTTRCWEYGSVFIPEDDGCDEDPKTGKFVPLGSVQVVVAWFGDANDASLRNDITEEVQRMLSPSQRSAVPAMARLWGDPAKFRVKQLEVTYEQDWLGDERREALLGLKARANEKAQEAPELESLLQRLSAALVAAAQSRPCPAESIAGFGATSPRWRQLGFQSCDPRSDLRTGILALDCLVHMAERYPLATSQMVREAQSDGIDYPFAVASINITQHLARYLQLVKDGLGCSGMQSASPRVVHRFARLLASSRQRIESRREPAAPAIEPFCELHAAVMARLHSNWRARKQEDPSITVMHFGPIMEETLAAACAFCKQAPMETASEFRGLASVSQEAWPGPGGSEMMEGLPDD
;
A
#
# COMPACT_ATOMS: atom_id res chain seq x y z
N MET A 1 -12.72 -16.27 28.54
CA MET A 1 -12.07 -15.04 28.07
C MET A 1 -10.56 -15.27 28.07
N ALA A 2 -9.98 -15.54 26.91
CA ALA A 2 -8.54 -15.59 26.74
C ALA A 2 -8.24 -14.64 25.58
N GLY A 3 -7.88 -13.40 25.92
CA GLY A 3 -7.35 -12.45 24.96
C GLY A 3 -6.01 -12.98 24.50
N GLY A 4 -5.95 -13.51 23.29
CA GLY A 4 -4.69 -13.76 22.61
C GLY A 4 -4.00 -12.42 22.41
N ALA A 5 -2.96 -12.16 23.19
CA ALA A 5 -2.02 -11.12 22.89
C ALA A 5 -1.35 -11.52 21.57
N HIS A 6 -1.76 -10.89 20.46
CA HIS A 6 -0.97 -10.89 19.24
C HIS A 6 0.38 -10.27 19.58
N ALA A 7 1.39 -11.12 19.78
CA ALA A 7 2.78 -10.72 19.84
C ALA A 7 3.05 -9.89 18.59
N GLY A 8 3.57 -8.67 18.77
CA GLY A 8 3.62 -7.63 17.75
C GLY A 8 4.18 -8.16 16.42
N GLU A 9 3.32 -8.23 15.41
CA GLU A 9 3.72 -8.54 14.04
C GLU A 9 4.68 -7.44 13.57
N SER A 10 5.97 -7.77 13.50
CA SER A 10 6.97 -6.90 12.91
C SER A 10 6.72 -6.87 11.40
N LEU A 11 6.54 -5.67 10.85
CA LEU A 11 6.27 -5.48 9.42
C LEU A 11 7.39 -6.15 8.60
N GLY A 12 7.05 -7.10 7.73
CA GLY A 12 8.05 -7.86 6.96
C GLY A 12 8.53 -9.16 7.61
N VAL A 13 8.02 -9.53 8.79
CA VAL A 13 8.28 -10.83 9.44
C VAL A 13 6.97 -11.57 9.64
N GLU A 14 6.93 -12.80 9.16
CA GLU A 14 5.80 -13.70 9.38
C GLU A 14 6.24 -14.88 10.24
N ARG A 15 5.51 -15.13 11.35
CA ARG A 15 5.73 -16.31 12.17
C ARG A 15 4.80 -17.43 11.70
N ARG A 16 5.38 -18.55 11.28
CA ARG A 16 4.66 -19.73 10.81
C ARG A 16 4.97 -20.94 11.68
N THR A 17 3.98 -21.82 11.87
CA THR A 17 4.14 -23.11 12.53
C THR A 17 3.75 -24.21 11.56
N THR A 18 4.63 -25.18 11.39
CA THR A 18 4.45 -26.33 10.50
C THR A 18 4.64 -27.62 11.28
N ARG A 19 3.90 -28.66 10.89
CA ARG A 19 3.84 -29.92 11.63
C ARG A 19 3.87 -31.10 10.68
N CYS A 20 4.52 -32.17 11.08
CA CYS A 20 4.36 -33.47 10.44
C CYS A 20 4.49 -34.61 11.45
N TRP A 21 3.88 -35.75 11.13
CA TRP A 21 3.99 -36.96 11.92
C TRP A 21 5.34 -37.66 11.67
N GLU A 22 5.74 -38.54 12.59
CA GLU A 22 6.92 -39.39 12.46
C GLU A 22 6.99 -40.05 11.06
N TYR A 23 8.20 -40.12 10.50
CA TYR A 23 8.51 -40.51 9.11
C TYR A 23 8.15 -39.49 8.03
N GLY A 24 7.53 -38.36 8.39
CA GLY A 24 7.32 -37.21 7.51
C GLY A 24 8.52 -36.25 7.44
N SER A 25 8.33 -35.13 6.75
CA SER A 25 9.27 -34.00 6.77
C SER A 25 8.49 -32.69 6.76
N VAL A 26 8.95 -31.74 7.57
CA VAL A 26 8.51 -30.35 7.48
C VAL A 26 9.33 -29.70 6.37
N PHE A 27 8.63 -29.08 5.41
CA PHE A 27 9.28 -28.23 4.40
C PHE A 27 9.09 -26.78 4.82
N ILE A 28 10.20 -26.08 4.98
CA ILE A 28 10.19 -24.64 5.18
C ILE A 28 10.38 -24.03 3.79
N PRO A 29 9.34 -23.40 3.21
CA PRO A 29 9.42 -22.84 1.88
C PRO A 29 10.56 -21.80 1.83
N GLU A 30 11.39 -21.91 0.79
CA GLU A 30 12.28 -20.82 0.35
C GLU A 30 11.43 -19.74 -0.34
N ASP A 31 10.50 -19.15 0.42
CA ASP A 31 9.57 -18.08 0.06
C ASP A 31 8.59 -18.33 -1.14
N ASP A 32 7.36 -17.83 -0.98
CA ASP A 32 6.40 -17.62 -2.08
C ASP A 32 6.63 -16.24 -2.74
N GLY A 33 7.44 -15.38 -2.12
CA GLY A 33 7.99 -14.15 -2.69
C GLY A 33 9.32 -14.43 -3.35
N CYS A 34 9.31 -14.89 -4.59
CA CYS A 34 10.50 -14.83 -5.42
C CYS A 34 10.41 -13.57 -6.26
N ASP A 35 11.39 -12.67 -6.17
CA ASP A 35 11.60 -11.71 -7.26
C ASP A 35 12.52 -12.40 -8.26
N GLU A 36 12.06 -12.45 -9.50
CA GLU A 36 12.87 -12.93 -10.59
C GLU A 36 14.00 -11.91 -10.75
N ASP A 37 15.24 -12.34 -10.57
CA ASP A 37 16.38 -11.47 -10.82
C ASP A 37 16.32 -11.04 -12.29
N PRO A 38 16.12 -9.74 -12.59
CA PRO A 38 15.91 -9.27 -13.96
C PRO A 38 17.14 -9.50 -14.85
N LYS A 39 18.32 -9.78 -14.27
CA LYS A 39 19.54 -10.11 -15.01
C LYS A 39 19.73 -11.61 -15.22
N THR A 40 19.22 -12.45 -14.33
CA THR A 40 19.50 -13.90 -14.35
C THR A 40 18.29 -14.78 -14.59
N GLY A 41 17.06 -14.24 -14.53
CA GLY A 41 15.82 -15.01 -14.65
C GLY A 41 15.63 -16.02 -13.51
N LYS A 42 16.45 -15.94 -12.46
CA LYS A 42 16.42 -16.87 -11.34
C LYS A 42 15.62 -16.26 -10.20
N PHE A 43 14.78 -17.09 -9.61
CA PHE A 43 14.08 -16.79 -8.38
C PHE A 43 15.09 -16.80 -7.22
N VAL A 44 15.33 -15.62 -6.63
CA VAL A 44 16.14 -15.49 -5.42
C VAL A 44 15.19 -15.46 -4.23
N PRO A 45 15.38 -16.31 -3.20
CA PRO A 45 14.59 -16.24 -1.97
C PRO A 45 14.73 -14.83 -1.37
N LEU A 46 13.61 -14.14 -1.16
CA LEU A 46 13.61 -12.74 -0.71
C LEU A 46 13.87 -12.57 0.78
N GLY A 47 14.15 -13.66 1.50
CA GLY A 47 14.11 -13.64 2.94
C GLY A 47 15.02 -14.61 3.69
N SER A 48 15.25 -14.30 4.97
CA SER A 48 15.91 -15.18 5.92
C SER A 48 14.86 -15.91 6.76
N VAL A 49 15.15 -17.16 7.13
CA VAL A 49 14.31 -17.92 8.05
C VAL A 49 15.06 -18.13 9.36
N GLN A 50 14.42 -17.76 10.46
CA GLN A 50 14.90 -18.01 11.81
C GLN A 50 13.94 -18.95 12.53
N VAL A 51 14.41 -20.14 12.90
CA VAL A 51 13.61 -21.05 13.73
C VAL A 51 13.51 -20.46 15.13
N VAL A 52 12.28 -20.30 15.62
CA VAL A 52 11.97 -19.75 16.94
C VAL A 52 11.88 -20.88 17.97
N VAL A 53 11.17 -21.96 17.63
CA VAL A 53 11.04 -23.14 18.47
C VAL A 53 10.80 -24.37 17.61
N ALA A 54 11.43 -25.49 17.96
CA ALA A 54 11.15 -26.78 17.36
C ALA A 54 11.15 -27.88 18.42
N TRP A 55 10.19 -28.79 18.32
CA TRP A 55 10.13 -29.95 19.22
C TRP A 55 9.70 -31.21 18.50
N PHE A 56 10.14 -32.36 19.03
CA PHE A 56 9.76 -33.68 18.55
C PHE A 56 9.28 -34.55 19.72
N GLY A 57 8.09 -35.13 19.62
CA GLY A 57 7.55 -35.98 20.69
C GLY A 57 6.03 -36.10 20.68
N ASP A 58 5.43 -36.35 21.84
CA ASP A 58 3.98 -36.50 21.96
C ASP A 58 3.26 -35.16 21.71
N ALA A 59 2.24 -35.18 20.85
CA ALA A 59 1.48 -33.98 20.47
C ALA A 59 0.65 -33.39 21.62
N ASN A 60 0.29 -34.19 22.63
CA ASN A 60 -0.59 -33.80 23.73
C ASN A 60 0.14 -33.70 25.07
N ASP A 61 1.31 -34.33 25.21
CA ASP A 61 2.08 -34.36 26.46
C ASP A 61 3.44 -33.68 26.30
N ALA A 62 3.58 -32.47 26.88
CA ALA A 62 4.82 -31.69 26.80
C ALA A 62 6.00 -32.32 27.53
N SER A 63 5.75 -33.21 28.51
CA SER A 63 6.83 -33.91 29.25
C SER A 63 7.50 -35.00 28.41
N LEU A 64 6.86 -35.40 27.32
CA LEU A 64 7.32 -36.43 26.38
C LEU A 64 7.80 -35.80 25.06
N ARG A 65 8.39 -34.60 25.14
CA ARG A 65 8.96 -33.88 23.99
C ARG A 65 10.43 -33.58 24.21
N ASN A 66 11.20 -33.72 23.14
CA ASN A 66 12.54 -33.17 23.05
C ASN A 66 12.46 -31.80 22.39
N ASP A 67 13.06 -30.79 23.04
CA ASP A 67 13.40 -29.53 22.38
C ASP A 67 14.56 -29.81 21.43
N ILE A 68 14.37 -29.45 20.16
CA ILE A 68 15.34 -29.66 19.08
C ILE A 68 15.62 -28.36 18.33
N THR A 69 15.33 -27.21 18.96
CA THR A 69 15.40 -25.90 18.33
C THR A 69 16.78 -25.61 17.76
N GLU A 70 17.84 -25.80 18.55
CA GLU A 70 19.22 -25.52 18.13
C GLU A 70 19.70 -26.46 17.02
N GLU A 71 19.31 -27.73 17.06
CA GLU A 71 19.64 -28.70 16.02
C GLU A 71 18.96 -28.36 14.70
N VAL A 72 17.68 -27.97 14.75
CA VAL A 72 16.92 -27.57 13.57
C VAL A 72 17.47 -26.27 12.99
N GLN A 73 17.87 -25.30 13.83
CA GLN A 73 18.59 -24.09 13.38
C GLN A 73 19.90 -24.41 12.66
N ARG A 74 20.71 -25.34 13.20
CA ARG A 74 21.95 -25.81 12.56
C ARG A 74 21.67 -26.51 11.23
N MET A 75 20.60 -27.27 11.15
CA MET A 75 20.21 -28.01 9.95
C MET A 75 19.80 -27.09 8.80
N LEU A 76 19.09 -26.00 9.10
CA LEU A 76 18.53 -25.05 8.12
C LEU A 76 19.50 -23.93 7.73
N SER A 77 20.81 -24.09 8.00
CA SER A 77 21.81 -23.10 7.59
C SER A 77 21.77 -22.84 6.07
N PRO A 78 22.14 -21.63 5.59
CA PRO A 78 21.82 -21.10 4.24
C PRO A 78 22.26 -21.93 3.03
N SER A 79 22.97 -23.03 3.24
CA SER A 79 23.57 -23.85 2.20
C SER A 79 23.00 -25.27 2.09
N GLN A 80 22.14 -25.71 3.02
CA GLN A 80 21.64 -27.08 3.01
C GLN A 80 20.19 -27.20 3.53
N ARG A 81 19.32 -27.61 2.59
CA ARG A 81 18.04 -28.31 2.80
C ARG A 81 16.93 -27.53 3.52
N SER A 82 15.90 -27.19 2.76
CA SER A 82 14.61 -26.66 3.22
C SER A 82 13.67 -27.74 3.84
N ALA A 83 14.22 -28.89 4.27
CA ALA A 83 13.43 -30.03 4.79
C ALA A 83 13.98 -30.56 6.13
N VAL A 84 13.12 -30.57 7.15
CA VAL A 84 13.39 -31.09 8.50
C VAL A 84 12.66 -32.43 8.68
N PRO A 85 13.37 -33.58 8.68
CA PRO A 85 12.75 -34.90 8.77
C PRO A 85 12.27 -35.21 10.20
N ALA A 86 11.09 -35.82 10.34
CA ALA A 86 10.54 -36.23 11.64
C ALA A 86 10.95 -37.67 11.98
N MET A 87 12.13 -37.88 12.59
CA MET A 87 12.63 -39.24 12.86
C MET A 87 13.23 -39.38 14.25
N ALA A 88 12.79 -40.40 15.01
CA ALA A 88 13.33 -40.69 16.34
C ALA A 88 14.84 -40.98 16.34
N ARG A 89 15.39 -41.51 15.24
CA ARG A 89 16.84 -41.72 15.09
C ARG A 89 17.66 -40.41 15.06
N LEU A 90 17.01 -39.29 14.72
CA LEU A 90 17.65 -37.97 14.63
C LEU A 90 17.42 -37.17 15.90
N TRP A 91 16.23 -37.25 16.47
CA TRP A 91 15.77 -36.39 17.57
C TRP A 91 15.64 -37.10 18.92
N GLY A 92 15.91 -38.40 18.98
CA GLY A 92 15.61 -39.24 20.13
C GLY A 92 14.15 -39.73 20.15
N ASP A 93 13.86 -40.65 21.08
CA ASP A 93 12.52 -41.20 21.29
C ASP A 93 11.99 -40.83 22.69
N PRO A 94 11.42 -39.62 22.85
CA PRO A 94 10.91 -39.16 24.14
C PRO A 94 9.54 -39.76 24.51
N ALA A 95 8.85 -40.38 23.56
CA ALA A 95 7.49 -40.91 23.72
C ALA A 95 7.42 -42.35 23.20
N LYS A 96 8.08 -43.27 23.91
CA LYS A 96 8.13 -44.69 23.51
C LYS A 96 6.72 -45.26 23.38
N PHE A 97 6.53 -46.08 22.34
CA PHE A 97 5.24 -46.71 22.00
C PHE A 97 4.11 -45.74 21.64
N ARG A 98 4.44 -44.46 21.41
CA ARG A 98 3.50 -43.45 20.92
C ARG A 98 3.96 -42.91 19.57
N VAL A 99 3.00 -42.42 18.78
CA VAL A 99 3.30 -41.70 17.55
C VAL A 99 3.81 -40.30 17.91
N LYS A 100 4.98 -39.94 17.39
CA LYS A 100 5.55 -38.60 17.62
C LYS A 100 5.16 -37.64 16.50
N GLN A 101 5.11 -36.36 16.85
CA GLN A 101 4.96 -35.25 15.94
C GLN A 101 6.22 -34.39 16.00
N LEU A 102 6.64 -33.90 14.83
CA LEU A 102 7.56 -32.79 14.69
C LEU A 102 6.74 -31.51 14.52
N GLU A 103 7.03 -30.50 15.31
CA GLU A 103 6.54 -29.14 15.12
C GLU A 103 7.73 -28.19 15.01
N VAL A 104 7.70 -27.34 13.99
CA VAL A 104 8.69 -26.29 13.79
C VAL A 104 7.95 -24.97 13.64
N THR A 105 8.25 -24.04 14.54
CA THR A 105 7.82 -22.64 14.45
C THR A 105 9.01 -21.78 14.06
N TYR A 106 8.86 -21.01 13.00
CA TYR A 106 9.90 -20.17 12.45
C TYR A 106 9.35 -18.79 12.08
N GLU A 107 10.24 -17.81 12.08
CA GLU A 107 10.02 -16.46 11.57
C GLU A 107 10.70 -16.33 10.22
N GLN A 108 9.96 -15.82 9.24
CA GLN A 108 10.46 -15.54 7.91
C GLN A 108 10.50 -14.03 7.73
N ASP A 109 11.70 -13.47 7.61
CA ASP A 109 11.90 -12.09 7.19
C ASP A 109 11.94 -12.05 5.67
N TRP A 110 10.90 -11.53 5.02
CA TRP A 110 10.80 -11.45 3.55
C TRP A 110 11.10 -10.04 2.99
N LEU A 111 11.53 -9.10 3.84
CA LEU A 111 11.72 -7.70 3.48
C LEU A 111 13.18 -7.26 3.58
N GLY A 112 13.91 -7.76 4.59
CA GLY A 112 15.26 -7.33 4.93
C GLY A 112 15.30 -5.95 5.62
N ASP A 113 16.38 -5.68 6.34
CA ASP A 113 16.48 -4.54 7.27
C ASP A 113 16.29 -3.17 6.59
N GLU A 114 16.99 -2.90 5.49
CA GLU A 114 16.95 -1.59 4.82
C GLU A 114 15.55 -1.25 4.29
N ARG A 115 14.89 -2.22 3.65
CA ARG A 115 13.54 -2.04 3.09
C ARG A 115 12.50 -1.94 4.19
N ARG A 116 12.69 -2.69 5.28
CA ARG A 116 11.88 -2.59 6.49
C ARG A 116 12.00 -1.20 7.11
N GLU A 117 13.21 -0.65 7.25
CA GLU A 117 13.41 0.71 7.77
C GLU A 117 12.75 1.76 6.88
N ALA A 118 12.87 1.61 5.56
CA ALA A 118 12.20 2.47 4.59
C ALA A 118 10.68 2.48 4.80
N LEU A 119 10.09 1.29 4.87
CA LEU A 119 8.65 1.11 5.06
C LEU A 119 8.17 1.55 6.45
N LEU A 120 8.96 1.31 7.50
CA LEU A 120 8.67 1.77 8.86
C LEU A 120 8.68 3.29 8.98
N GLY A 121 9.60 3.98 8.31
CA GLY A 121 9.59 5.45 8.30
C GLY A 121 8.35 6.01 7.58
N LEU A 122 7.93 5.38 6.47
CA LEU A 122 6.66 5.76 5.83
C LEU A 122 5.45 5.42 6.71
N LYS A 123 5.49 4.29 7.41
CA LYS A 123 4.46 3.89 8.38
C LYS A 123 4.34 4.89 9.53
N ALA A 124 5.47 5.33 10.10
CA ALA A 124 5.49 6.36 11.13
C ALA A 124 4.84 7.65 10.59
N ARG A 125 5.23 8.07 9.38
CA ARG A 125 4.65 9.25 8.72
C ARG A 125 3.15 9.13 8.46
N ALA A 126 2.67 7.95 8.05
CA ALA A 126 1.25 7.69 7.81
C ALA A 126 0.39 7.72 9.08
N ASN A 127 0.99 7.44 10.24
CA ASN A 127 0.30 7.43 11.54
C ASN A 127 0.52 8.71 12.35
N GLU A 128 1.35 9.64 11.86
CA GLU A 128 1.60 10.93 12.50
C GLU A 128 0.39 11.85 12.34
N LYS A 129 -0.14 12.34 13.45
CA LYS A 129 -1.27 13.25 13.44
C LYS A 129 -0.83 14.60 12.89
N ALA A 130 -1.63 15.17 11.99
CA ALA A 130 -1.31 16.44 11.37
C ALA A 130 -1.07 17.56 12.40
N GLN A 131 -1.86 17.61 13.48
CA GLN A 131 -1.76 18.64 14.53
C GLN A 131 -0.51 18.51 15.40
N GLU A 132 0.15 17.35 15.39
CA GLU A 132 1.37 17.08 16.16
C GLU A 132 2.63 17.27 15.29
N ALA A 133 2.47 17.35 13.95
CA ALA A 133 3.57 17.49 13.01
C ALA A 133 4.14 18.93 13.00
N PRO A 134 5.43 19.15 13.29
CA PRO A 134 6.01 20.49 13.39
C PRO A 134 6.01 21.27 12.06
N GLU A 135 6.00 20.57 10.93
CA GLU A 135 6.02 21.15 9.60
C GLU A 135 4.63 21.46 9.02
N LEU A 136 3.53 21.16 9.74
CA LEU A 136 2.16 21.34 9.25
C LEU A 136 1.94 22.70 8.59
N GLU A 137 2.30 23.77 9.29
CA GLU A 137 2.12 25.14 8.82
C GLU A 137 2.97 25.42 7.56
N SER A 138 4.21 24.91 7.54
CA SER A 138 5.09 25.06 6.38
C SER A 138 4.54 24.34 5.15
N LEU A 139 3.91 23.18 5.32
CA LEU A 139 3.31 22.41 4.24
C LEU A 139 2.04 23.08 3.72
N LEU A 140 1.19 23.62 4.59
CA LEU A 140 0.02 24.41 4.19
C LEU A 140 0.44 25.67 3.43
N GLN A 141 1.50 26.35 3.88
CA GLN A 141 2.05 27.51 3.19
C GLN A 141 2.59 27.15 1.80
N ARG A 142 3.32 26.04 1.68
CA ARG A 142 3.82 25.51 0.40
C ARG A 142 2.69 25.14 -0.55
N LEU A 143 1.67 24.42 -0.08
CA LEU A 143 0.49 24.07 -0.86
C LEU A 143 -0.20 25.33 -1.41
N SER A 144 -0.44 26.31 -0.54
CA SER A 144 -1.01 27.60 -0.92
C SER A 144 -0.16 28.30 -1.97
N ALA A 145 1.15 28.42 -1.74
CA ALA A 145 2.07 29.10 -2.65
C ALA A 145 2.11 28.43 -4.03
N ALA A 146 2.18 27.10 -4.08
CA ALA A 146 2.19 26.33 -5.31
C ALA A 146 0.90 26.53 -6.13
N LEU A 147 -0.27 26.50 -5.47
CA LEU A 147 -1.56 26.71 -6.13
C LEU A 147 -1.74 28.14 -6.64
N VAL A 148 -1.26 29.14 -5.90
CA VAL A 148 -1.27 30.55 -6.33
C VAL A 148 -0.34 30.74 -7.54
N ALA A 149 0.88 30.22 -7.49
CA ALA A 149 1.83 30.31 -8.60
C ALA A 149 1.30 29.65 -9.88
N ALA A 150 0.66 28.49 -9.76
CA ALA A 150 0.03 27.81 -10.88
C ALA A 150 -1.09 28.66 -11.52
N ALA A 151 -1.89 29.36 -10.70
CA ALA A 151 -2.93 30.25 -11.20
C ALA A 151 -2.37 31.48 -11.94
N GLN A 152 -1.24 32.03 -11.49
CA GLN A 152 -0.58 33.21 -12.07
C GLN A 152 0.13 32.92 -13.40
N SER A 153 0.52 31.67 -13.66
CA SER A 153 1.15 31.27 -14.92
C SER A 153 0.23 31.34 -16.16
N ARG A 154 -1.05 31.73 -15.98
CA ARG A 154 -2.01 32.00 -17.06
C ARG A 154 -2.23 33.50 -17.27
N PRO A 155 -2.45 33.95 -18.51
CA PRO A 155 -2.81 35.34 -18.80
C PRO A 155 -4.24 35.63 -18.32
N CYS A 156 -4.39 36.05 -17.05
CA CYS A 156 -5.60 36.63 -16.49
C CYS A 156 -5.27 38.00 -15.85
N PRO A 157 -6.24 38.94 -15.74
CA PRO A 157 -5.97 40.29 -15.24
C PRO A 157 -5.47 40.24 -13.80
N ALA A 158 -4.48 41.09 -13.51
CA ALA A 158 -3.74 41.14 -12.27
C ALA A 158 -4.62 41.54 -11.07
N GLU A 159 -5.15 40.55 -10.37
CA GLU A 159 -5.40 40.67 -8.93
C GLU A 159 -4.25 39.97 -8.20
N SER A 160 -3.67 40.67 -7.22
CA SER A 160 -2.69 40.09 -6.29
C SER A 160 -3.39 39.02 -5.45
N ILE A 161 -3.33 37.78 -5.92
CA ILE A 161 -3.87 36.65 -5.19
C ILE A 161 -2.93 36.38 -4.00
N ALA A 162 -3.22 37.00 -2.85
CA ALA A 162 -2.54 36.70 -1.60
C ALA A 162 -2.62 35.19 -1.29
N GLY A 163 -1.62 34.66 -0.58
CA GLY A 163 -1.63 33.28 -0.09
C GLY A 163 -2.90 32.98 0.72
N PHE A 164 -3.23 31.70 0.84
CA PHE A 164 -4.33 31.25 1.67
C PHE A 164 -3.87 31.50 3.11
N GLY A 165 -4.50 32.46 3.80
CA GLY A 165 -4.26 32.64 5.24
C GLY A 165 -4.57 31.35 6.02
N ALA A 166 -4.25 31.34 7.32
CA ALA A 166 -4.48 30.19 8.19
C ALA A 166 -5.92 29.65 8.10
N THR A 167 -6.90 30.54 7.95
CA THR A 167 -8.29 30.21 7.66
C THR A 167 -8.72 30.99 6.41
N SER A 168 -9.34 30.34 5.43
CA SER A 168 -9.74 30.97 4.17
C SER A 168 -10.87 30.21 3.46
N PRO A 169 -11.84 30.88 2.82
CA PRO A 169 -12.81 30.24 1.93
C PRO A 169 -12.16 29.47 0.77
N ARG A 170 -10.93 29.83 0.41
CA ARG A 170 -10.18 29.16 -0.68
C ARG A 170 -9.81 27.72 -0.34
N TRP A 171 -9.68 27.39 0.95
CA TRP A 171 -9.52 26.00 1.38
C TRP A 171 -10.78 25.17 1.04
N ARG A 172 -11.98 25.72 1.29
CA ARG A 172 -13.22 25.07 0.86
C ARG A 172 -13.32 24.95 -0.66
N GLN A 173 -12.91 25.96 -1.41
CA GLN A 173 -12.84 25.88 -2.88
C GLN A 173 -11.95 24.70 -3.30
N LEU A 174 -10.75 24.56 -2.73
CA LEU A 174 -9.87 23.43 -2.99
C LEU A 174 -10.49 22.04 -2.66
N GLY A 175 -11.62 22.01 -1.96
CA GLY A 175 -12.37 20.80 -1.63
C GLY A 175 -12.14 20.30 -0.20
N PHE A 176 -11.60 21.15 0.68
CA PHE A 176 -11.63 20.90 2.13
C PHE A 176 -13.07 21.10 2.66
N GLN A 177 -13.45 20.40 3.73
CA GLN A 177 -14.77 20.53 4.34
C GLN A 177 -14.92 21.85 5.09
N SER A 178 -13.82 22.38 5.62
CA SER A 178 -13.80 23.58 6.45
C SER A 178 -12.90 24.68 5.86
N CYS A 179 -13.07 25.93 6.33
CA CYS A 179 -12.16 27.02 5.99
C CYS A 179 -10.79 26.89 6.66
N ASP A 180 -10.66 26.00 7.63
CA ASP A 180 -9.42 25.64 8.30
C ASP A 180 -9.05 24.19 7.94
N PRO A 181 -8.07 23.96 7.05
CA PRO A 181 -7.72 22.62 6.60
C PRO A 181 -7.21 21.71 7.73
N ARG A 182 -6.80 22.27 8.88
CA ARG A 182 -6.32 21.50 10.04
C ARG A 182 -7.39 20.59 10.62
N SER A 183 -8.66 20.97 10.52
CA SER A 183 -9.79 20.13 11.00
C SER A 183 -10.03 18.90 10.14
N ASP A 184 -9.57 18.92 8.89
CA ASP A 184 -9.89 17.90 7.89
C ASP A 184 -8.75 16.88 7.77
N LEU A 185 -7.53 17.26 8.17
CA LEU A 185 -6.34 16.41 8.20
C LEU A 185 -6.26 15.49 9.44
N ARG A 186 -7.41 15.11 10.03
CA ARG A 186 -7.48 14.18 11.20
C ARG A 186 -6.86 12.81 10.93
N THR A 187 -6.76 12.46 9.66
CA THR A 187 -6.28 11.18 9.16
C THR A 187 -4.76 11.08 9.13
N GLY A 188 -4.05 12.20 9.31
CA GLY A 188 -2.59 12.25 9.37
C GLY A 188 -1.98 13.24 8.38
N ILE A 189 -0.72 13.59 8.62
CA ILE A 189 0.04 14.59 7.86
C ILE A 189 0.40 14.12 6.44
N LEU A 190 0.50 12.81 6.21
CA LEU A 190 0.88 12.22 4.91
C LEU A 190 -0.05 12.66 3.74
N ALA A 191 -1.33 12.91 4.03
CA ALA A 191 -2.26 13.39 3.00
C ALA A 191 -1.89 14.81 2.53
N LEU A 192 -1.37 15.64 3.43
CA LEU A 192 -0.87 16.97 3.09
C LEU A 192 0.43 16.90 2.30
N ASP A 193 1.33 15.96 2.63
CA ASP A 193 2.54 15.72 1.81
C ASP A 193 2.15 15.38 0.36
N CYS A 194 1.14 14.53 0.17
CA CYS A 194 0.65 14.15 -1.16
C CYS A 194 0.06 15.35 -1.92
N LEU A 195 -0.75 16.19 -1.26
CA LEU A 195 -1.31 17.41 -1.86
C LEU A 195 -0.22 18.41 -2.26
N VAL A 196 0.76 18.65 -1.38
CA VAL A 196 1.91 19.52 -1.67
C VAL A 196 2.71 18.97 -2.85
N HIS A 197 2.99 17.67 -2.84
CA HIS A 197 3.70 16.99 -3.94
C HIS A 197 2.98 17.19 -5.27
N MET A 198 1.67 16.95 -5.34
CA MET A 198 0.89 17.20 -6.55
C MET A 198 0.97 18.66 -7.01
N ALA A 199 0.84 19.62 -6.10
CA ALA A 199 0.83 21.04 -6.43
C ALA A 199 2.21 21.56 -6.90
N GLU A 200 3.30 21.11 -6.28
CA GLU A 200 4.66 21.53 -6.63
C GLU A 200 5.21 20.78 -7.84
N ARG A 201 4.92 19.48 -7.96
CA ARG A 201 5.47 18.63 -9.03
C ARG A 201 4.67 18.72 -10.31
N TYR A 202 3.35 18.85 -10.20
CA TYR A 202 2.41 18.86 -11.33
C TYR A 202 1.50 20.10 -11.29
N PRO A 203 2.05 21.33 -11.20
CA PRO A 203 1.26 22.54 -10.92
C PRO A 203 0.14 22.78 -11.94
N LEU A 204 0.40 22.57 -13.23
CA LEU A 204 -0.60 22.76 -14.29
C LEU A 204 -1.72 21.72 -14.21
N ALA A 205 -1.37 20.43 -14.08
CA ALA A 205 -2.35 19.35 -13.99
C ALA A 205 -3.18 19.47 -12.71
N THR A 206 -2.55 19.78 -11.56
CA THR A 206 -3.23 19.99 -10.28
C THR A 206 -4.16 21.19 -10.34
N SER A 207 -3.72 22.34 -10.86
CA SER A 207 -4.58 23.52 -11.03
C SER A 207 -5.78 23.25 -11.95
N GLN A 208 -5.57 22.46 -13.01
CA GLN A 208 -6.64 22.05 -13.91
C GLN A 208 -7.65 21.13 -13.19
N MET A 209 -7.18 20.07 -12.53
CA MET A 209 -8.06 19.15 -11.78
C MET A 209 -8.86 19.87 -10.71
N VAL A 210 -8.23 20.76 -9.93
CA VAL A 210 -8.90 21.55 -8.87
C VAL A 210 -10.01 22.42 -9.46
N ARG A 211 -9.74 23.09 -10.58
CA ARG A 211 -10.74 23.95 -11.25
C ARG A 211 -11.90 23.15 -11.79
N GLU A 212 -11.61 22.05 -12.48
CA GLU A 212 -12.65 21.23 -13.09
C GLU A 212 -13.48 20.52 -12.02
N ALA A 213 -12.85 20.04 -10.95
CA ALA A 213 -13.53 19.44 -9.81
C ALA A 213 -14.46 20.42 -9.06
N GLN A 214 -14.34 21.73 -9.28
CA GLN A 214 -15.27 22.76 -8.76
C GLN A 214 -16.28 23.24 -9.81
N SER A 215 -16.18 22.77 -11.05
CA SER A 215 -17.09 23.18 -12.12
C SER A 215 -18.35 22.32 -12.13
N ASP A 216 -19.49 22.92 -12.49
CA ASP A 216 -20.80 22.26 -12.56
C ASP A 216 -20.81 20.99 -13.45
N GLY A 217 -19.82 20.84 -14.33
CA GLY A 217 -19.68 19.72 -15.25
C GLY A 217 -18.96 18.49 -14.70
N ILE A 218 -18.24 18.56 -13.56
CA ILE A 218 -17.56 17.40 -12.94
C ILE A 218 -17.97 17.32 -11.46
N ASP A 219 -17.74 18.37 -10.68
CA ASP A 219 -18.04 18.50 -9.24
C ASP A 219 -17.73 17.28 -8.34
N TYR A 220 -16.56 17.32 -7.69
CA TYR A 220 -16.24 16.46 -6.55
C TYR A 220 -15.25 17.14 -5.59
N PRO A 221 -15.24 16.81 -4.29
CA PRO A 221 -14.38 17.50 -3.32
C PRO A 221 -12.92 17.04 -3.46
N PHE A 222 -12.12 17.77 -4.25
CA PHE A 222 -10.75 17.39 -4.61
C PHE A 222 -9.85 17.07 -3.40
N ALA A 223 -9.78 17.95 -2.39
CA ALA A 223 -8.94 17.71 -1.22
C ALA A 223 -9.42 16.51 -0.38
N VAL A 224 -10.73 16.39 -0.13
CA VAL A 224 -11.30 15.22 0.57
C VAL A 224 -11.01 13.93 -0.21
N ALA A 225 -11.10 13.94 -1.53
CA ALA A 225 -10.78 12.79 -2.36
C ALA A 225 -9.30 12.38 -2.23
N SER A 226 -8.41 13.36 -2.27
CA SER A 226 -6.98 13.16 -2.04
C SER A 226 -6.67 12.56 -0.65
N ILE A 227 -7.34 13.06 0.40
CA ILE A 227 -7.22 12.53 1.77
C ILE A 227 -7.68 11.07 1.83
N ASN A 228 -8.85 10.77 1.25
CA ASN A 228 -9.39 9.41 1.22
C ASN A 228 -8.47 8.45 0.47
N ILE A 229 -7.96 8.83 -0.71
CA ILE A 229 -7.00 8.02 -1.48
C ILE A 229 -5.74 7.74 -0.66
N THR A 230 -5.19 8.76 0.02
CA THR A 230 -4.03 8.59 0.90
C THR A 230 -4.29 7.49 1.93
N GLN A 231 -5.46 7.52 2.59
CA GLN A 231 -5.81 6.49 3.57
C GLN A 231 -5.99 5.10 2.95
N HIS A 232 -6.64 5.00 1.79
CA HIS A 232 -6.82 3.72 1.11
C HIS A 232 -5.49 3.11 0.67
N LEU A 233 -4.58 3.91 0.12
CA LEU A 233 -3.24 3.45 -0.25
C LEU A 233 -2.41 3.07 0.99
N ALA A 234 -2.52 3.82 2.08
CA ALA A 234 -1.85 3.48 3.33
C ALA A 234 -2.36 2.15 3.92
N ARG A 235 -3.66 1.86 3.83
CA ARG A 235 -4.23 0.55 4.22
C ARG A 235 -3.80 -0.56 3.28
N TYR A 236 -3.86 -0.32 1.97
CA TYR A 236 -3.40 -1.27 0.95
C TYR A 236 -1.96 -1.71 1.22
N LEU A 237 -1.07 -0.77 1.55
CA LEU A 237 0.32 -1.05 1.88
C LEU A 237 0.55 -1.45 3.36
N GLN A 238 -0.51 -1.71 4.12
CA GLN A 238 -0.46 -2.17 5.52
C GLN A 238 0.27 -1.22 6.48
N LEU A 239 0.25 0.08 6.18
CA LEU A 239 0.89 1.14 6.97
C LEU A 239 0.01 1.57 8.15
N VAL A 240 -1.30 1.60 7.96
CA VAL A 240 -2.28 1.94 9.00
C VAL A 240 -3.19 0.74 9.25
N LYS A 241 -3.67 0.58 10.49
CA LYS A 241 -4.62 -0.49 10.81
C LYS A 241 -5.94 -0.27 10.08
N ASP A 242 -6.65 -1.37 9.83
CA ASP A 242 -8.03 -1.31 9.34
C ASP A 242 -8.87 -0.53 10.34
N GLY A 243 -9.32 0.66 9.94
CA GLY A 243 -10.34 1.39 10.66
C GLY A 243 -11.66 0.66 10.49
N LEU A 244 -12.44 0.55 11.57
CA LEU A 244 -13.82 0.08 11.54
C LEU A 244 -14.63 0.98 10.59
N GLY A 245 -14.81 0.59 9.31
CA GLY A 245 -15.77 1.28 8.44
C GLY A 245 -15.53 1.34 6.93
N CYS A 246 -14.41 0.88 6.38
CA CYS A 246 -14.23 0.84 4.92
C CYS A 246 -14.06 -0.60 4.43
N SER A 247 -15.19 -1.23 4.12
CA SER A 247 -15.29 -2.59 3.61
C SER A 247 -14.91 -2.63 2.13
N GLY A 248 -13.93 -3.45 1.74
CA GLY A 248 -13.77 -3.88 0.34
C GLY A 248 -12.36 -3.94 -0.23
N MET A 249 -11.41 -3.13 0.26
CA MET A 249 -10.05 -3.10 -0.30
C MET A 249 -9.17 -4.17 0.34
N GLN A 250 -8.73 -5.15 -0.46
CA GLN A 250 -7.77 -6.17 -0.02
C GLN A 250 -6.39 -5.56 0.21
N SER A 251 -5.71 -5.98 1.27
CA SER A 251 -4.30 -5.64 1.50
C SER A 251 -3.42 -6.11 0.33
N ALA A 252 -2.36 -5.36 0.06
CA ALA A 252 -1.37 -5.72 -0.94
C ALA A 252 -0.70 -7.05 -0.57
N SER A 253 -0.46 -7.89 -1.58
CA SER A 253 0.32 -9.12 -1.40
C SER A 253 1.75 -8.80 -0.93
N PRO A 254 2.43 -9.72 -0.21
CA PRO A 254 3.82 -9.52 0.22
C PRO A 254 4.76 -9.11 -0.92
N ARG A 255 4.58 -9.67 -2.13
CA ARG A 255 5.36 -9.29 -3.32
C ARG A 255 5.23 -7.81 -3.68
N VAL A 256 4.01 -7.25 -3.64
CA VAL A 256 3.76 -5.83 -3.94
C VAL A 256 4.40 -4.95 -2.86
N VAL A 257 4.22 -5.31 -1.58
CA VAL A 257 4.83 -4.57 -0.46
C VAL A 257 6.35 -4.59 -0.55
N HIS A 258 6.94 -5.73 -0.90
CA HIS A 258 8.38 -5.91 -1.07
C HIS A 258 8.93 -5.01 -2.19
N ARG A 259 8.29 -5.00 -3.37
CA ARG A 259 8.67 -4.14 -4.50
C ARG A 259 8.55 -2.66 -4.15
N PHE A 260 7.46 -2.28 -3.48
CA PHE A 260 7.26 -0.90 -3.03
C PHE A 260 8.31 -0.48 -1.99
N ALA A 261 8.63 -1.34 -1.02
CA ALA A 261 9.65 -1.08 -0.01
C ALA A 261 11.05 -0.98 -0.60
N ARG A 262 11.37 -1.79 -1.63
CA ARG A 262 12.59 -1.64 -2.43
C ARG A 262 12.65 -0.25 -3.07
N LEU A 263 11.57 0.17 -3.72
CA LEU A 263 11.49 1.48 -4.36
C LEU A 263 11.67 2.62 -3.35
N LEU A 264 11.08 2.52 -2.14
CA LEU A 264 11.28 3.48 -1.06
C LEU A 264 12.74 3.54 -0.62
N ALA A 265 13.38 2.40 -0.36
CA ALA A 265 14.78 2.32 0.07
C ALA A 265 15.72 2.93 -0.98
N SER A 266 15.56 2.55 -2.25
CA SER A 266 16.34 3.12 -3.36
C SER A 266 16.07 4.61 -3.58
N SER A 267 14.86 5.12 -3.26
CA SER A 267 14.60 6.56 -3.30
C SER A 267 15.35 7.29 -2.21
N ARG A 268 15.32 6.81 -0.96
CA ARG A 268 16.06 7.40 0.16
C ARG A 268 17.56 7.45 -0.09
N GLN A 269 18.16 6.35 -0.54
CA GLN A 269 19.58 6.32 -0.88
C GLN A 269 19.96 7.37 -1.94
N ARG A 270 19.11 7.60 -2.95
CA ARG A 270 19.32 8.64 -3.97
C ARG A 270 19.22 10.07 -3.41
N ILE A 271 18.39 10.27 -2.40
CA ILE A 271 18.26 11.56 -1.71
C ILE A 271 19.50 11.83 -0.86
N GLU A 272 19.93 10.84 -0.08
CA GLU A 272 21.09 10.96 0.82
C GLU A 272 22.42 11.11 0.06
N SER A 273 22.56 10.43 -1.07
CA SER A 273 23.75 10.54 -1.93
C SER A 273 23.80 11.83 -2.76
N ARG A 274 22.73 12.64 -2.75
CA ARG A 274 22.65 13.86 -3.55
C ARG A 274 23.45 14.99 -2.88
N ARG A 275 24.45 15.50 -3.60
CA ARG A 275 25.28 16.64 -3.14
C ARG A 275 24.61 18.01 -3.32
N GLU A 276 23.67 18.14 -4.25
CA GLU A 276 23.09 19.45 -4.63
C GLU A 276 21.53 19.40 -4.70
N PRO A 277 20.83 20.43 -4.22
CA PRO A 277 19.37 20.50 -4.18
C PRO A 277 18.77 20.95 -5.52
N ALA A 278 18.92 20.16 -6.58
CA ALA A 278 18.53 20.59 -7.93
C ALA A 278 17.07 20.29 -8.34
N ALA A 279 16.29 19.54 -7.55
CA ALA A 279 14.84 19.35 -7.70
C ALA A 279 14.28 18.61 -6.47
N PRO A 280 13.01 18.82 -6.05
CA PRO A 280 12.40 18.01 -5.00
C PRO A 280 12.47 16.52 -5.37
N ALA A 281 12.80 15.69 -4.39
CA ALA A 281 12.91 14.25 -4.58
C ALA A 281 11.56 13.65 -4.96
N ILE A 282 11.59 12.58 -5.74
CA ILE A 282 10.37 11.87 -6.13
C ILE A 282 10.02 10.90 -5.00
N GLU A 283 9.04 11.28 -4.19
CA GLU A 283 8.51 10.44 -3.12
C GLU A 283 7.60 9.35 -3.71
N PRO A 284 7.94 8.05 -3.62
CA PRO A 284 7.20 6.99 -4.30
C PRO A 284 5.73 6.89 -3.90
N PHE A 285 5.42 7.13 -2.62
CA PHE A 285 4.03 7.14 -2.14
C PHE A 285 3.23 8.29 -2.74
N CYS A 286 3.81 9.49 -2.78
CA CYS A 286 3.15 10.67 -3.34
C CYS A 286 2.98 10.56 -4.87
N GLU A 287 3.89 9.90 -5.59
CA GLU A 287 3.70 9.62 -7.02
C GLU A 287 2.59 8.60 -7.27
N LEU A 288 2.53 7.51 -6.49
CA LEU A 288 1.43 6.55 -6.58
C LEU A 288 0.09 7.25 -6.29
N HIS A 289 0.04 8.06 -5.24
CA HIS A 289 -1.12 8.88 -4.91
C HIS A 289 -1.53 9.81 -6.06
N ALA A 290 -0.58 10.58 -6.61
CA ALA A 290 -0.85 11.50 -7.71
C ALA A 290 -1.41 10.79 -8.94
N ALA A 291 -0.89 9.60 -9.26
CA ALA A 291 -1.39 8.79 -10.36
C ALA A 291 -2.82 8.26 -10.11
N VAL A 292 -3.13 7.83 -8.88
CA VAL A 292 -4.48 7.41 -8.48
C VAL A 292 -5.45 8.59 -8.53
N MET A 293 -5.04 9.77 -8.07
CA MET A 293 -5.84 11.00 -8.18
C MET A 293 -6.13 11.38 -9.64
N ALA A 294 -5.12 11.30 -10.52
CA ALA A 294 -5.31 11.55 -11.94
C ALA A 294 -6.27 10.54 -12.59
N ARG A 295 -6.21 9.27 -12.16
CA ARG A 295 -7.13 8.23 -12.61
C ARG A 295 -8.55 8.46 -12.10
N LEU A 296 -8.73 8.81 -10.83
CA LEU A 296 -10.02 9.18 -10.25
C LEU A 296 -10.67 10.30 -11.06
N HIS A 297 -9.91 11.36 -11.31
CA HIS A 297 -10.38 12.53 -12.05
C HIS A 297 -10.81 12.15 -13.48
N SER A 298 -10.03 11.29 -14.14
CA SER A 298 -10.34 10.82 -15.50
C SER A 298 -11.59 9.93 -15.52
N ASN A 299 -11.70 8.98 -14.59
CA ASN A 299 -12.87 8.11 -14.42
C ASN A 299 -14.13 8.95 -14.15
N TRP A 300 -14.03 9.94 -13.26
CA TRP A 300 -15.14 10.83 -12.96
C TRP A 300 -15.58 11.63 -14.18
N ARG A 301 -14.62 12.22 -14.92
CA ARG A 301 -14.91 12.97 -16.14
C ARG A 301 -15.63 12.10 -17.17
N ALA A 302 -15.13 10.89 -17.44
CA ALA A 302 -15.73 9.96 -18.38
C ALA A 302 -17.16 9.59 -17.98
N ARG A 303 -17.34 9.22 -16.70
CA ARG A 303 -18.65 8.86 -16.15
C ARG A 303 -19.65 9.99 -16.22
N LYS A 304 -19.24 11.22 -15.90
CA LYS A 304 -20.11 12.39 -15.94
C LYS A 304 -20.46 12.83 -17.36
N GLN A 305 -19.60 12.53 -18.35
CA GLN A 305 -19.91 12.69 -19.77
C GLN A 305 -20.94 11.67 -20.26
N GLU A 306 -20.87 10.43 -19.77
CA GLU A 306 -21.83 9.36 -20.07
C GLU A 306 -23.18 9.59 -19.37
N ASP A 307 -23.15 9.99 -18.10
CA ASP A 307 -24.31 10.27 -17.27
C ASP A 307 -24.15 11.59 -16.48
N PRO A 308 -24.77 12.68 -16.98
CA PRO A 308 -24.77 13.98 -16.30
C PRO A 308 -25.42 13.98 -14.91
N SER A 309 -26.19 12.95 -14.54
CA SER A 309 -26.84 12.85 -13.23
C SER A 309 -25.89 12.43 -12.10
N ILE A 310 -24.66 12.04 -12.43
CA ILE A 310 -23.66 11.62 -11.44
C ILE A 310 -23.32 12.77 -10.50
N THR A 311 -23.70 12.62 -9.23
CA THR A 311 -23.36 13.55 -8.15
C THR A 311 -22.33 12.95 -7.20
N VAL A 312 -21.92 13.74 -6.19
CA VAL A 312 -21.07 13.30 -5.06
C VAL A 312 -21.56 12.01 -4.38
N MET A 313 -22.84 11.65 -4.50
CA MET A 313 -23.38 10.39 -3.97
C MET A 313 -22.77 9.14 -4.62
N HIS A 314 -22.23 9.25 -5.84
CA HIS A 314 -21.54 8.17 -6.55
C HIS A 314 -20.05 8.10 -6.24
N PHE A 315 -19.58 8.90 -5.28
CA PHE A 315 -18.17 8.98 -4.96
C PHE A 315 -17.57 7.66 -4.48
N GLY A 316 -18.30 6.91 -3.63
CA GLY A 316 -17.87 5.60 -3.15
C GLY A 316 -17.58 4.63 -4.30
N PRO A 317 -18.57 4.30 -5.15
CA PRO A 317 -18.37 3.39 -6.28
C PRO A 317 -17.23 3.80 -7.24
N ILE A 318 -17.14 5.07 -7.62
CA ILE A 318 -16.08 5.55 -8.53
C ILE A 318 -14.70 5.48 -7.86
N MET A 319 -14.63 5.73 -6.56
CA MET A 319 -13.41 5.57 -5.77
C MET A 319 -12.98 4.10 -5.71
N GLU A 320 -13.90 3.19 -5.40
CA GLU A 320 -13.63 1.75 -5.33
C GLU A 320 -13.10 1.20 -6.66
N GLU A 321 -13.71 1.57 -7.78
CA GLU A 321 -13.24 1.22 -9.13
C GLU A 321 -11.82 1.75 -9.40
N THR A 322 -11.58 3.01 -9.05
CA THR A 322 -10.27 3.66 -9.22
C THR A 322 -9.19 2.93 -8.41
N LEU A 323 -9.50 2.58 -7.16
CA LEU A 323 -8.60 1.86 -6.27
C LEU A 323 -8.39 0.41 -6.71
N ALA A 324 -9.42 -0.26 -7.26
CA ALA A 324 -9.29 -1.59 -7.84
C ALA A 324 -8.32 -1.60 -9.04
N ALA A 325 -8.40 -0.59 -9.92
CA ALA A 325 -7.45 -0.40 -11.02
C ALA A 325 -6.02 -0.16 -10.50
N ALA A 326 -5.86 0.64 -9.44
CA ALA A 326 -4.57 0.84 -8.79
C ALA A 326 -3.99 -0.46 -8.20
N CYS A 327 -4.83 -1.27 -7.55
CA CYS A 327 -4.43 -2.58 -7.03
C CYS A 327 -4.00 -3.54 -8.15
N ALA A 328 -4.73 -3.57 -9.27
CA ALA A 328 -4.41 -4.39 -10.42
C ALA A 328 -3.07 -3.96 -11.06
N PHE A 329 -2.86 -2.64 -11.20
CA PHE A 329 -1.59 -2.08 -11.68
C PHE A 329 -0.43 -2.48 -10.77
N CYS A 330 -0.55 -2.29 -9.45
CA CYS A 330 0.50 -2.62 -8.49
C CYS A 330 0.88 -4.11 -8.48
N LYS A 331 -0.07 -5.01 -8.76
CA LYS A 331 0.22 -6.45 -8.88
C LYS A 331 1.15 -6.79 -10.06
N GLN A 332 1.11 -5.98 -11.12
CA GLN A 332 1.86 -6.22 -12.35
C GLN A 332 3.14 -5.37 -12.42
N ALA A 333 3.13 -4.17 -11.85
CA ALA A 333 4.24 -3.23 -11.93
C ALA A 333 5.53 -3.79 -11.30
N PRO A 334 6.70 -3.63 -11.97
CA PRO A 334 7.99 -4.00 -11.40
C PRO A 334 8.44 -3.02 -10.30
N MET A 335 7.98 -1.76 -10.36
CA MET A 335 8.28 -0.69 -9.40
C MET A 335 9.79 -0.41 -9.29
N GLU A 336 10.50 -0.32 -10.43
CA GLU A 336 11.91 0.06 -10.45
C GLU A 336 12.07 1.57 -10.22
N THR A 337 11.11 2.35 -10.72
CA THR A 337 11.06 3.80 -10.59
C THR A 337 9.65 4.29 -10.26
N ALA A 338 9.55 5.36 -9.46
CA ALA A 338 8.26 5.94 -9.10
C ALA A 338 7.52 6.57 -10.29
N SER A 339 8.22 6.89 -11.39
CA SER A 339 7.59 7.40 -12.61
C SER A 339 6.72 6.37 -13.34
N GLU A 340 6.91 5.07 -13.08
CA GLU A 340 6.07 4.01 -13.65
C GLU A 340 4.60 4.17 -13.26
N PHE A 341 4.32 4.70 -12.06
CA PHE A 341 2.96 4.93 -11.58
C PHE A 341 2.15 5.82 -12.53
N ARG A 342 2.80 6.67 -13.35
CA ARG A 342 2.11 7.49 -14.35
C ARG A 342 1.32 6.67 -15.36
N GLY A 343 1.70 5.41 -15.61
CA GLY A 343 0.92 4.49 -16.45
C GLY A 343 -0.47 4.18 -15.90
N LEU A 344 -0.71 4.37 -14.59
CA LEU A 344 -2.04 4.22 -13.99
C LEU A 344 -3.00 5.36 -14.41
N ALA A 345 -2.45 6.55 -14.68
CA ALA A 345 -3.25 7.73 -15.01
C ALA A 345 -3.96 7.61 -16.37
N SER A 346 -3.43 6.81 -17.30
CA SER A 346 -4.08 6.53 -18.58
C SER A 346 -5.19 5.48 -18.41
N VAL A 347 -6.41 5.82 -18.83
CA VAL A 347 -7.53 4.88 -18.88
C VAL A 347 -7.25 3.82 -19.95
N SER A 348 -6.73 2.66 -19.56
CA SER A 348 -6.87 1.47 -20.38
C SER A 348 -8.35 1.10 -20.43
N GLN A 349 -8.97 1.25 -21.59
CA GLN A 349 -10.30 0.73 -21.92
C GLN A 349 -10.24 -0.81 -21.92
N GLU A 350 -10.33 -1.46 -20.76
CA GLU A 350 -10.62 -2.89 -20.72
C GLU A 350 -11.73 -3.20 -19.72
N ALA A 351 -12.87 -3.56 -20.31
CA ALA A 351 -13.95 -4.42 -19.83
C ALA A 351 -14.62 -4.10 -18.47
N TRP A 352 -15.83 -3.54 -18.56
CA TRP A 352 -16.89 -3.82 -17.58
C TRP A 352 -18.06 -4.52 -18.28
N PRO A 353 -18.38 -5.79 -17.94
CA PRO A 353 -19.68 -6.37 -18.27
C PRO A 353 -20.69 -5.86 -17.23
N GLY A 354 -21.67 -5.08 -17.67
CA GLY A 354 -22.74 -4.58 -16.81
C GLY A 354 -23.57 -5.71 -16.18
N PRO A 355 -24.06 -5.57 -14.94
CA PRO A 355 -24.99 -6.52 -14.36
C PRO A 355 -26.42 -6.26 -14.84
N GLY A 356 -26.91 -7.14 -15.71
CA GLY A 356 -28.30 -7.60 -15.74
C GLY A 356 -29.34 -6.77 -16.54
N GLY A 357 -29.99 -7.44 -17.49
CA GLY A 357 -31.27 -6.99 -18.03
C GLY A 357 -31.63 -7.69 -19.34
N SER A 358 -32.40 -8.77 -19.24
CA SER A 358 -33.02 -9.52 -20.34
C SER A 358 -33.68 -8.63 -21.40
N GLU A 359 -33.40 -8.91 -22.67
CA GLU A 359 -34.37 -8.78 -23.76
C GLU A 359 -33.94 -9.71 -24.91
N MET A 360 -34.17 -11.03 -24.72
CA MET A 360 -34.38 -11.91 -25.86
C MET A 360 -35.88 -11.86 -26.18
N MET A 361 -36.25 -10.94 -27.06
CA MET A 361 -37.48 -11.03 -27.83
C MET A 361 -37.10 -11.61 -29.20
N GLU A 362 -37.07 -12.94 -29.29
CA GLU A 362 -37.12 -13.66 -30.56
C GLU A 362 -38.45 -14.42 -30.61
N GLY A 363 -39.18 -14.27 -31.72
CA GLY A 363 -40.19 -15.25 -32.14
C GLY A 363 -41.57 -14.69 -32.47
N LEU A 364 -41.69 -14.07 -33.65
CA LEU A 364 -42.89 -14.24 -34.48
C LEU A 364 -42.41 -14.58 -35.91
N PRO A 365 -42.86 -15.70 -36.50
CA PRO A 365 -42.56 -16.04 -37.88
C PRO A 365 -43.55 -15.36 -38.83
N ASP A 366 -43.08 -15.19 -40.06
CA ASP A 366 -43.82 -14.72 -41.24
C ASP A 366 -45.11 -15.51 -41.50
N ASP A 367 -46.20 -14.77 -41.72
CA ASP A 367 -47.20 -14.99 -42.79
C ASP A 367 -47.98 -13.68 -43.07
#